data_AF-A0AAV2TT89-F1
#
_entry.id   AF-A0AAV2TT89-F1
#
_cell.length_a   1.000
_cell.length_b   1.000
_cell.length_c   1.000
_cell.angle_alpha   90.00
_cell.angle_beta   90.00
_cell.angle_gamma   90.00
#
_symmetry.space_group_name_H-M   'P 1'
#
loop_
_entity.id
_entity.type
_entity.pdbx_description
1 polymer ?
#
loop_
_entity_poly.entity_id
_entity_poly.type
_entity_poly.pdbx_seq_one_letter_code
_entity_poly.pdbx_strand_id
1 'polypeptide(L)'
;MSDEEASYESTPREVFFEPVVTLPAVTVSNTEEDEICVFKRRAKLFRYDKAEDPPEWKERGTGYMKILKHKNTGQYRLLMRRDKTFRVCCNHLITSAMELRPNCGSDRAFVWQTVADFADEVAKAESLGIRFPSAEVAQLFKDVFLEGRTFALELKSKYSNKTVSPAERSTQAPQPLSVTESALTDPMKNLKINNNSLTKKVSESGDQASEGADPVSDPPQKKNSEGS
;
A
#
# COMPACT_ATOMS: atom_id res chain seq x y z
N MET A 1 -5.03 65.97 -37.46
CA MET A 1 -5.96 64.90 -37.07
C MET A 1 -5.13 63.91 -36.27
N SER A 2 -5.41 63.80 -34.99
CA SER A 2 -4.69 62.94 -34.06
C SER A 2 -5.47 61.65 -33.98
N ASP A 3 -4.92 60.55 -34.52
CA ASP A 3 -5.55 59.24 -34.42
C ASP A 3 -5.31 58.68 -33.01
N GLU A 4 -6.40 58.53 -32.28
CA GLU A 4 -6.48 58.07 -30.90
C GLU A 4 -6.53 56.53 -30.92
N GLU A 5 -5.40 55.88 -30.65
CA GLU A 5 -5.28 54.43 -30.47
C GLU A 5 -6.06 54.00 -29.22
N ALA A 6 -7.30 53.53 -29.42
CA ALA A 6 -8.12 52.96 -28.36
C ALA A 6 -7.56 51.59 -27.95
N SER A 7 -6.83 51.55 -26.84
CA SER A 7 -6.38 50.29 -26.21
C SER A 7 -7.59 49.54 -25.63
N TYR A 8 -8.01 48.46 -26.29
CA TYR A 8 -8.97 47.52 -25.74
C TYR A 8 -8.30 46.66 -24.66
N GLU A 9 -8.31 47.15 -23.42
CA GLU A 9 -7.95 46.36 -22.24
C GLU A 9 -9.05 45.30 -22.02
N SER A 10 -8.86 44.12 -22.62
CA SER A 10 -9.71 42.95 -22.38
C SER A 10 -9.40 42.38 -21.01
N THR A 11 -9.90 42.99 -19.93
CA THR A 11 -9.84 42.41 -18.59
C THR A 11 -10.56 41.05 -18.61
N PRO A 12 -9.88 39.91 -18.34
CA PRO A 12 -10.54 38.63 -18.29
C PRO A 12 -11.62 38.67 -17.20
N ARG A 13 -12.89 38.50 -17.60
CA ARG A 13 -14.01 38.42 -16.65
C ARG A 13 -13.87 37.15 -15.85
N GLU A 14 -13.47 37.27 -14.59
CA GLU A 14 -13.41 36.16 -13.66
C GLU A 14 -14.84 35.71 -13.33
N VAL A 15 -15.23 34.55 -13.87
CA VAL A 15 -16.57 33.99 -13.64
C VAL A 15 -16.58 33.30 -12.28
N PHE A 16 -17.30 33.87 -11.33
CA PHE A 16 -17.48 33.30 -10.00
C PHE A 16 -18.65 32.31 -9.97
N PHE A 17 -18.46 31.19 -9.26
CA PHE A 17 -19.50 30.19 -9.02
C PHE A 17 -19.63 29.93 -7.52
N GLU A 18 -20.86 29.90 -7.01
CA GLU A 18 -21.12 29.53 -5.62
C GLU A 18 -20.92 28.01 -5.43
N PRO A 19 -20.20 27.56 -4.39
CA PRO A 19 -19.99 26.13 -4.15
C PRO A 19 -21.30 25.40 -3.88
N VAL A 20 -21.61 24.38 -4.69
CA VAL A 20 -22.80 23.52 -4.49
C VAL A 20 -22.67 22.68 -3.21
N VAL A 21 -21.46 22.31 -2.83
CA VAL A 21 -21.16 21.46 -1.67
C VAL A 21 -19.89 21.96 -0.99
N THR A 22 -19.91 22.00 0.34
CA THR A 22 -18.71 22.18 1.16
C THR A 22 -18.26 20.82 1.67
N LEU A 23 -17.05 20.41 1.29
CA LEU A 23 -16.46 19.17 1.77
C LEU A 23 -15.63 19.43 3.03
N PRO A 24 -15.85 18.71 4.14
CA PRO A 24 -14.99 18.81 5.30
C PRO A 24 -13.59 18.30 4.97
N ALA A 25 -12.57 18.84 5.64
CA ALA A 25 -11.22 18.28 5.56
C ALA A 25 -11.22 16.88 6.19
N VAL A 26 -10.77 15.88 5.43
CA VAL A 26 -10.68 14.49 5.88
C VAL A 26 -9.22 14.06 5.86
N THR A 27 -8.73 13.52 6.98
CA THR A 27 -7.43 12.86 7.04
C THR A 27 -7.54 11.50 6.36
N VAL A 28 -6.86 11.34 5.22
CA VAL A 28 -6.85 10.08 4.47
C VAL A 28 -5.56 9.33 4.78
N SER A 29 -5.69 8.15 5.40
CA SER A 29 -4.57 7.21 5.51
C SER A 29 -4.30 6.55 4.15
N ASN A 30 -3.03 6.34 3.83
CA ASN A 30 -2.61 5.70 2.59
C ASN A 30 -2.59 4.17 2.68
N THR A 31 -2.93 3.59 3.84
CA THR A 31 -2.89 2.14 4.15
C THR A 31 -1.53 1.48 3.93
N GLU A 32 -0.44 2.26 4.04
CA GLU A 32 0.96 1.85 3.90
C GLU A 32 1.76 2.05 5.20
N GLU A 33 1.10 2.40 6.32
CA GLU A 33 1.74 2.82 7.59
C GLU A 33 2.49 1.68 8.31
N ASP A 34 2.01 0.44 8.17
CA ASP A 34 2.61 -0.76 8.77
C ASP A 34 3.72 -1.39 7.92
N GLU A 35 4.22 -0.66 6.92
CA GLU A 35 5.15 -1.19 5.94
C GLU A 35 6.41 -0.33 5.79
N ILE A 36 7.50 -0.99 5.43
CA ILE A 36 8.79 -0.37 5.14
C ILE A 36 9.00 -0.42 3.64
N CYS A 37 9.26 0.73 3.04
CA CYS A 37 9.57 0.81 1.61
C CYS A 37 11.03 0.43 1.37
N VAL A 38 11.25 -0.81 0.90
CA VAL A 38 12.58 -1.37 0.62
C VAL A 38 13.07 -1.04 -0.78
N PHE A 39 12.16 -0.74 -1.70
CA PHE A 39 12.47 -0.26 -3.05
C PHE A 39 11.47 0.82 -3.46
N LYS A 40 11.96 1.90 -4.08
CA LYS A 40 11.13 2.95 -4.68
C LYS A 40 11.85 3.57 -5.88
N ARG A 41 11.39 3.27 -7.09
CA ARG A 41 11.95 3.85 -8.32
C ARG A 41 10.89 4.12 -9.36
N ARG A 42 11.20 5.06 -10.25
CA ARG A 42 10.35 5.44 -11.37
C ARG A 42 10.28 4.28 -12.37
N ALA A 43 9.09 3.93 -12.84
CA ALA A 43 8.88 2.85 -13.80
C ALA A 43 7.63 3.07 -14.66
N LYS A 44 7.56 2.31 -15.76
CA LYS A 44 6.35 2.13 -16.57
C LYS A 44 5.91 0.67 -16.50
N LEU A 45 4.64 0.45 -16.17
CA LEU A 45 4.00 -0.85 -16.04
C LEU A 45 3.08 -1.11 -17.22
N PHE A 46 3.11 -2.33 -17.70
CA PHE A 46 2.34 -2.86 -18.83
C PHE A 46 1.56 -4.08 -18.37
N ARG A 47 0.42 -4.31 -19.04
CA ARG A 47 -0.42 -5.49 -18.91
C ARG A 47 -0.49 -6.17 -20.26
N TYR A 48 -0.31 -7.48 -20.27
CA TYR A 48 -0.53 -8.28 -21.47
C TYR A 48 -2.02 -8.60 -21.63
N ASP A 49 -2.64 -8.06 -22.67
CA ASP A 49 -4.03 -8.28 -22.98
C ASP A 49 -4.19 -9.48 -23.90
N LYS A 50 -4.69 -10.59 -23.33
CA LYS A 50 -4.92 -11.84 -24.07
C LYS A 50 -6.23 -11.86 -24.85
N ALA A 51 -7.12 -10.90 -24.59
CA ALA A 51 -8.44 -10.84 -25.22
C ALA A 51 -8.40 -10.16 -26.60
N GLU A 52 -7.32 -9.42 -26.89
CA GLU A 52 -7.10 -8.80 -28.20
C GLU A 52 -6.58 -9.82 -29.22
N ASP A 53 -6.86 -9.56 -30.50
CA ASP A 53 -6.37 -10.34 -31.63
C ASP A 53 -5.59 -9.44 -32.62
N PRO A 54 -4.23 -9.46 -32.61
CA PRO A 54 -3.37 -10.32 -31.80
C PRO A 54 -3.22 -9.84 -30.35
N PRO A 55 -2.85 -10.73 -29.41
CA PRO A 55 -2.53 -10.35 -28.03
C PRO A 55 -1.40 -9.32 -27.96
N GLU A 56 -1.58 -8.30 -27.12
CA GLU A 56 -0.65 -7.15 -27.07
C GLU A 56 -0.35 -6.64 -25.66
N TRP A 57 0.75 -5.91 -25.54
CA TRP A 57 1.12 -5.22 -24.30
C TRP A 57 0.52 -3.82 -24.27
N LYS A 58 -0.40 -3.57 -23.34
CA LYS A 58 -1.00 -2.25 -23.10
C LYS A 58 -0.36 -1.57 -21.91
N GLU A 59 -0.16 -0.25 -21.98
CA GLU A 59 0.30 0.53 -20.83
C GLU A 59 -0.74 0.46 -19.71
N ARG A 60 -0.33 0.03 -18.52
CA ARG A 60 -1.19 -0.04 -17.34
C ARG A 60 -1.03 1.18 -16.46
N GLY A 61 0.19 1.71 -16.35
CA GLY A 61 0.46 2.93 -15.59
C GLY A 61 1.92 3.34 -15.57
N THR A 62 2.16 4.64 -15.40
CA THR A 62 3.48 5.23 -15.18
C THR A 62 3.50 5.90 -13.81
N GLY A 63 4.55 5.65 -13.02
CA GLY A 63 4.55 5.96 -11.59
C GLY A 63 5.82 5.54 -10.86
N TYR A 64 5.80 5.63 -9.53
CA TYR A 64 6.83 5.02 -8.69
C TYR A 64 6.40 3.59 -8.33
N MET A 65 7.18 2.61 -8.78
CA MET A 65 7.05 1.23 -8.30
C MET A 65 7.70 1.14 -6.92
N LYS A 66 6.93 0.65 -5.95
CA LYS A 66 7.39 0.36 -4.59
C LYS A 66 7.39 -1.15 -4.34
N ILE A 67 8.40 -1.63 -3.64
CA ILE A 67 8.33 -2.90 -2.91
C ILE A 67 8.23 -2.55 -1.43
N LEU A 68 7.16 -3.00 -0.80
CA LEU A 68 6.83 -2.72 0.59
C LEU A 68 6.94 -4.02 1.39
N LYS A 69 7.64 -3.97 2.52
CA LYS A 69 7.78 -5.06 3.47
C LYS A 69 6.95 -4.77 4.71
N HIS A 70 5.98 -5.62 5.02
CA HIS A 70 5.16 -5.47 6.21
C HIS A 70 5.98 -5.67 7.48
N LYS A 71 5.89 -4.74 8.45
CA LYS A 71 6.71 -4.73 9.68
C LYS A 71 6.52 -6.00 10.51
N ASN A 72 5.27 -6.42 10.72
CA ASN A 72 4.95 -7.57 11.57
C ASN A 72 5.06 -8.94 10.85
N THR A 73 4.46 -9.07 9.66
CA THR A 73 4.44 -10.36 8.93
C THR A 73 5.70 -10.62 8.11
N GLY A 74 6.50 -9.57 7.84
CA GLY A 74 7.67 -9.63 6.97
C GLY A 74 7.35 -9.81 5.48
N GLN A 75 6.08 -9.93 5.09
CA GLN A 75 5.67 -10.19 3.72
C GLN A 75 5.95 -8.99 2.81
N TYR A 76 6.29 -9.28 1.56
CA TYR A 76 6.61 -8.26 0.56
C TYR A 76 5.43 -8.11 -0.40
N ARG A 77 5.04 -6.87 -0.72
CA ARG A 77 4.08 -6.56 -1.79
C ARG A 77 4.63 -5.55 -2.79
N LEU A 78 4.19 -5.67 -4.03
CA LEU A 78 4.35 -4.64 -5.05
C LEU A 78 3.20 -3.64 -4.93
N LEU A 79 3.54 -2.35 -4.89
CA LEU A 79 2.56 -1.26 -4.95
C LEU A 79 3.02 -0.20 -5.93
N MET A 80 2.15 0.17 -6.86
CA MET A 80 2.40 1.26 -7.81
C MET A 80 1.15 2.11 -7.98
N ARG A 81 1.33 3.43 -7.99
CA ARG A 81 0.28 4.41 -8.25
C ARG A 81 0.65 5.23 -9.48
N ARG A 82 -0.35 5.57 -10.29
CA ARG A 82 -0.19 6.44 -11.46
C ARG A 82 0.10 7.87 -11.05
N ASP A 83 0.88 8.59 -11.85
CA ASP A 83 1.06 10.02 -11.64
C ASP A 83 -0.23 10.80 -11.76
N LYS A 84 -0.28 11.94 -11.07
CA LYS A 84 -1.36 12.94 -11.07
C LYS A 84 -2.69 12.43 -10.48
N THR A 85 -3.15 11.25 -10.90
CA THR A 85 -4.38 10.61 -10.44
C THR A 85 -4.21 9.84 -9.14
N PHE A 86 -2.99 9.42 -8.80
CA PHE A 86 -2.65 8.60 -7.63
C PHE A 86 -3.43 7.27 -7.53
N ARG A 87 -4.12 6.86 -8.60
CA ARG A 87 -4.84 5.58 -8.69
C ARG A 87 -3.84 4.43 -8.68
N VAL A 88 -4.15 3.40 -7.91
CA VAL A 88 -3.36 2.16 -7.88
C VAL A 88 -3.39 1.50 -9.27
N CYS A 89 -2.23 1.04 -9.73
CA CYS A 89 -2.08 0.30 -10.98
C CYS A 89 -1.30 -1.01 -10.80
N CYS A 90 -0.86 -1.33 -9.59
CA CYS A 90 -0.29 -2.61 -9.20
C CYS A 90 -0.44 -2.74 -7.68
N ASN A 91 -1.00 -3.86 -7.21
CA ASN A 91 -1.11 -4.15 -5.79
C ASN A 91 -1.24 -5.66 -5.60
N HIS A 92 -0.14 -6.35 -5.27
CA HIS A 92 -0.17 -7.77 -4.94
C HIS A 92 1.04 -8.19 -4.12
N LEU A 93 0.90 -9.28 -3.36
CA LEU A 93 1.99 -9.92 -2.65
C LEU A 93 2.99 -10.56 -3.62
N ILE A 94 4.27 -10.50 -3.28
CA ILE A 94 5.30 -11.33 -3.91
C ILE A 94 5.15 -12.74 -3.35
N THR A 95 4.80 -13.70 -4.20
CA THR A 95 4.59 -15.10 -3.80
C THR A 95 5.75 -15.97 -4.26
N SER A 96 5.94 -17.12 -3.60
CA SER A 96 7.03 -18.05 -3.90
C SER A 96 6.97 -18.62 -5.33
N ALA A 97 5.77 -18.65 -5.94
CA ALA A 97 5.55 -19.17 -7.29
C ALA A 97 5.81 -18.13 -8.39
N MET A 98 6.03 -16.86 -8.04
CA MET A 98 6.31 -15.82 -9.04
C MET A 98 7.70 -15.97 -9.62
N GLU A 99 7.79 -15.86 -10.94
CA GLU A 99 9.05 -15.84 -11.67
C GLU A 99 9.22 -14.51 -12.38
N LEU A 100 10.32 -13.83 -12.08
CA LEU A 100 10.70 -12.59 -12.74
C LEU A 100 11.61 -12.92 -13.93
N ARG A 101 11.05 -12.84 -15.15
CA ARG A 101 11.78 -13.16 -16.38
C ARG A 101 12.22 -11.89 -17.09
N PRO A 102 13.46 -11.82 -17.62
CA PRO A 102 13.89 -10.69 -18.45
C PRO A 102 13.05 -10.64 -19.73
N ASN A 103 12.68 -9.44 -20.17
CA ASN A 103 12.01 -9.28 -21.47
C ASN A 103 13.04 -9.39 -22.60
N CYS A 104 12.78 -10.20 -23.62
CA CYS A 104 13.70 -10.37 -24.74
C CYS A 104 14.04 -9.00 -25.37
N GLY A 105 15.33 -8.77 -25.62
CA GLY A 105 15.82 -7.50 -26.19
C GLY A 105 15.84 -6.30 -25.24
N SER A 106 15.58 -6.47 -23.93
CA SER A 106 15.71 -5.39 -22.95
C SER A 106 16.44 -5.81 -21.68
N ASP A 107 17.48 -5.06 -21.34
CA ASP A 107 18.24 -5.14 -20.09
C ASP A 107 17.56 -4.44 -18.89
N ARG A 108 16.53 -3.65 -19.18
CA ARG A 108 15.83 -2.77 -18.23
C ARG A 108 14.35 -3.13 -18.04
N ALA A 109 13.92 -4.30 -18.50
CA ALA A 109 12.54 -4.73 -18.40
C ALA A 109 12.39 -6.19 -17.96
N PHE A 110 11.37 -6.44 -17.14
CA PHE A 110 11.01 -7.76 -16.65
C PHE A 110 9.52 -8.04 -16.85
N VAL A 111 9.18 -9.31 -16.93
CA VAL A 111 7.81 -9.81 -16.98
C VAL A 111 7.59 -10.84 -15.89
N TRP A 112 6.41 -10.82 -15.27
CA TRP A 112 5.98 -11.83 -14.30
C TRP A 112 4.47 -12.04 -14.39
N GLN A 113 3.99 -13.10 -13.75
CA GLN A 113 2.56 -13.39 -13.64
C GLN A 113 2.15 -13.31 -12.19
N THR A 114 0.95 -12.79 -11.95
CA THR A 114 0.31 -12.75 -10.65
C THR A 114 -1.11 -13.31 -10.77
N VAL A 115 -1.55 -14.05 -9.76
CA VAL A 115 -2.90 -14.66 -9.74
C VAL A 115 -3.94 -13.74 -9.10
N ALA A 116 -3.51 -12.75 -8.34
CA ALA A 116 -4.37 -11.91 -7.52
C ALA A 116 -3.80 -10.48 -7.39
N ASP A 117 -3.76 -9.74 -8.49
CA ASP A 117 -3.56 -8.29 -8.46
C ASP A 117 -4.85 -7.57 -8.05
N PHE A 118 -4.72 -6.63 -7.12
CA PHE A 118 -5.82 -5.91 -6.48
C PHE A 118 -5.79 -4.41 -6.81
N ALA A 119 -5.30 -4.03 -7.99
CA ALA A 119 -5.26 -2.61 -8.38
C ALA A 119 -6.65 -2.00 -8.61
N ASP A 120 -7.63 -2.81 -9.03
CA ASP A 120 -9.01 -2.40 -9.29
C ASP A 120 -9.97 -2.82 -8.16
N GLU A 121 -9.45 -3.04 -6.94
CA GLU A 121 -10.22 -3.50 -5.77
C GLU A 121 -10.90 -4.88 -5.95
N VAL A 122 -10.50 -5.61 -6.99
CA VAL A 122 -10.92 -6.98 -7.30
C VAL A 122 -9.68 -7.77 -7.66
N ALA A 123 -9.52 -8.95 -7.06
CA ALA A 123 -8.39 -9.83 -7.34
C ALA A 123 -8.48 -10.38 -8.77
N LYS A 124 -7.48 -10.06 -9.60
CA LYS A 124 -7.40 -10.49 -11.00
C LYS A 124 -6.06 -11.17 -11.29
N ALA A 125 -6.10 -12.23 -12.10
CA ALA A 125 -4.89 -12.81 -12.65
C ALA A 125 -4.37 -11.93 -13.80
N GLU A 126 -3.10 -11.52 -13.71
CA GLU A 126 -2.49 -10.57 -14.64
C GLU A 126 -1.10 -11.03 -15.08
N SER A 127 -0.78 -10.77 -16.34
CA SER A 127 0.58 -10.89 -16.88
C SER A 127 1.15 -9.48 -17.01
N LEU A 128 2.10 -9.16 -16.14
CA LEU A 128 2.61 -7.81 -15.97
C LEU A 128 4.02 -7.69 -16.52
N GLY A 129 4.31 -6.55 -17.13
CA GLY A 129 5.63 -6.18 -17.62
C GLY A 129 6.02 -4.84 -17.02
N ILE A 130 7.25 -4.70 -16.56
CA ILE A 130 7.78 -3.43 -16.03
C ILE A 130 9.02 -3.03 -16.81
N ARG A 131 9.14 -1.73 -17.07
CA ARG A 131 10.33 -1.12 -17.66
C ARG A 131 10.85 0.01 -16.78
N PHE A 132 12.13 -0.03 -16.49
CA PHE A 132 12.85 0.98 -15.72
C PHE A 132 13.65 1.91 -16.66
N PRO A 133 14.04 3.12 -16.19
CA PRO A 133 14.83 4.05 -17.00
C PRO A 133 16.25 3.52 -17.30
N SER A 134 16.88 2.82 -16.34
CA SER A 134 18.23 2.26 -16.45
C SER A 134 18.28 0.78 -16.07
N ALA A 135 19.28 0.07 -16.62
CA ALA A 135 19.53 -1.34 -16.29
C ALA A 135 19.93 -1.54 -14.82
N GLU A 136 20.68 -0.61 -14.24
CA GLU A 136 21.05 -0.62 -12.81
C GLU A 136 19.82 -0.64 -11.91
N VAL A 137 18.85 0.24 -12.18
CA VAL A 137 17.58 0.28 -11.43
C VAL A 137 16.79 -1.01 -11.61
N ALA A 138 16.84 -1.60 -12.80
CA ALA A 138 16.20 -2.88 -13.08
C ALA A 138 16.85 -4.01 -12.26
N GLN A 139 18.18 -4.08 -12.18
CA GLN A 139 18.85 -5.08 -11.33
C GLN A 139 18.50 -4.90 -9.86
N LEU A 140 18.52 -3.67 -9.34
CA LEU A 140 18.11 -3.41 -7.95
C LEU A 140 16.67 -3.88 -7.67
N PHE A 141 15.75 -3.66 -8.62
CA PHE A 141 14.38 -4.18 -8.50
C PHE A 141 14.37 -5.70 -8.44
N LYS A 142 15.12 -6.36 -9.32
CA LYS A 142 15.22 -7.82 -9.39
C LYS A 142 15.76 -8.38 -8.08
N ASP A 143 16.81 -7.81 -7.52
CA ASP A 143 17.45 -8.30 -6.29
C ASP A 143 16.45 -8.27 -5.11
N VAL A 144 15.78 -7.13 -4.91
CA VAL A 144 14.79 -6.97 -3.83
C VAL A 144 13.53 -7.83 -4.08
N PHE A 145 13.13 -8.01 -5.34
CA PHE A 145 12.02 -8.90 -5.69
C PHE A 145 12.35 -10.37 -5.34
N LEU A 146 13.57 -10.81 -5.65
CA LEU A 146 14.03 -12.16 -5.35
C LEU A 146 14.20 -12.40 -3.85
N GLU A 147 14.63 -11.39 -3.10
CA GLU A 147 14.63 -11.42 -1.63
C GLU A 147 13.21 -11.68 -1.09
N GLY A 148 12.23 -10.89 -1.53
CA GLY A 148 10.83 -11.06 -1.14
C GLY A 148 10.25 -12.42 -1.53
N ARG A 149 10.62 -12.94 -2.71
CA ARG A 149 10.24 -14.29 -3.16
C ARG A 149 10.85 -15.39 -2.29
N THR A 150 12.12 -15.24 -1.91
CA THR A 150 12.83 -16.18 -1.04
C THR A 150 12.17 -16.22 0.33
N PHE A 151 11.86 -15.05 0.89
CA PHE A 151 11.09 -14.96 2.13
C PHE A 151 9.74 -15.68 2.02
N ALA A 152 8.98 -15.47 0.93
CA ALA A 152 7.71 -16.16 0.72
C ALA A 152 7.86 -17.69 0.65
N LEU A 153 8.96 -18.18 0.07
CA LEU A 153 9.26 -19.62 0.00
C LEU A 153 9.58 -20.20 1.38
N GLU A 154 10.40 -19.53 2.19
CA GLU A 154 10.71 -19.92 3.56
C GLU A 154 9.48 -19.90 4.46
N LEU A 155 8.62 -18.91 4.27
CA LEU A 155 7.37 -18.80 5.01
C LEU A 155 6.48 -20.01 4.70
N LYS A 156 6.36 -20.39 3.42
CA LYS A 156 5.63 -21.58 2.99
C LYS A 156 6.17 -22.89 3.61
N SER A 157 7.50 -23.05 3.70
CA SER A 157 8.10 -24.25 4.29
C SER A 157 7.88 -24.33 5.81
N LYS A 158 7.95 -23.20 6.53
CA LYS A 158 7.63 -23.14 7.97
C LYS A 158 6.20 -23.57 8.29
N TYR A 159 5.23 -23.18 7.47
CA TYR A 159 3.83 -23.60 7.66
C TYR A 159 3.56 -25.03 7.19
N SER A 160 4.28 -25.53 6.18
CA SER A 160 4.17 -26.93 5.73
C SER A 160 4.73 -27.92 6.75
N ASN A 161 5.75 -27.54 7.53
CA ASN A 161 6.37 -28.39 8.54
C ASN A 161 5.65 -28.35 9.91
N LYS A 162 4.61 -27.51 10.06
CA LYS A 162 3.80 -27.36 11.28
C LYS A 162 2.45 -28.11 11.20
N THR A 163 2.37 -29.21 10.45
CA THR A 163 1.22 -30.12 10.52
C THR A 163 1.25 -30.89 11.83
N VAL A 164 0.46 -30.39 12.77
CA VAL A 164 0.04 -31.05 14.00
C VAL A 164 -0.80 -32.29 13.65
N SER A 165 -0.58 -33.36 14.43
CA SER A 165 -1.28 -34.64 14.46
C SER A 165 -2.82 -34.49 14.45
N PRO A 166 -3.57 -35.36 13.74
CA PRO A 166 -5.02 -35.33 13.75
C PRO A 166 -5.57 -36.00 15.03
N ALA A 167 -5.85 -35.22 16.06
CA ALA A 167 -6.83 -35.59 17.09
C ALA A 167 -7.62 -34.34 17.49
N GLU A 168 -8.94 -34.49 17.47
CA GLU A 168 -9.97 -33.53 17.92
C GLU A 168 -10.40 -32.45 16.91
N ARG A 169 -11.05 -32.90 15.83
CA ARG A 169 -12.08 -32.11 15.14
C ARG A 169 -13.44 -32.63 15.60
N SER A 170 -14.08 -31.93 16.53
CA SER A 170 -15.51 -32.08 16.80
C SER A 170 -16.29 -31.56 15.58
N THR A 171 -17.19 -32.40 15.09
CA THR A 171 -17.99 -32.25 13.89
C THR A 171 -19.21 -31.39 14.17
N GLN A 172 -19.39 -30.28 13.47
CA GLN A 172 -20.74 -29.78 13.17
C GLN A 172 -20.75 -29.03 11.84
N ALA A 173 -21.59 -29.51 10.91
CA ALA A 173 -21.80 -28.96 9.58
C ALA A 173 -22.72 -27.73 9.63
N PRO A 174 -22.54 -26.73 8.75
CA PRO A 174 -23.47 -25.61 8.66
C PRO A 174 -24.71 -25.99 7.84
N GLN A 175 -25.89 -25.73 8.41
CA GLN A 175 -27.19 -25.79 7.71
C GLN A 175 -27.45 -24.45 6.97
N PRO A 176 -28.12 -24.45 5.81
CA PRO A 176 -28.36 -23.25 5.01
C PRO A 176 -29.49 -22.36 5.57
N LEU A 177 -29.28 -21.04 5.53
CA LEU A 177 -30.25 -20.00 5.91
C LEU A 177 -31.22 -19.71 4.75
N SER A 178 -32.53 -19.90 4.97
CA SER A 178 -33.59 -19.36 4.13
C SER A 178 -34.05 -18.00 4.65
N VAL A 179 -34.05 -17.00 3.78
CA VAL A 179 -34.51 -15.63 4.04
C VAL A 179 -35.96 -15.50 3.57
N THR A 180 -36.84 -14.94 4.42
CA THR A 180 -38.05 -14.22 3.99
C THR A 180 -38.30 -13.05 4.92
N GLU A 181 -38.41 -11.86 4.33
CA GLU A 181 -38.72 -10.58 4.97
C GLU A 181 -40.14 -10.55 5.57
N SER A 182 -40.28 -9.89 6.73
CA SER A 182 -41.33 -8.86 6.91
C SER A 182 -41.00 -7.99 8.12
N ALA A 183 -41.25 -6.69 7.97
CA ALA A 183 -40.71 -5.60 8.77
C ALA A 183 -41.60 -5.21 9.98
N LEU A 184 -40.89 -4.77 11.04
CA LEU A 184 -41.13 -3.62 11.93
C LEU A 184 -42.49 -3.44 12.63
N THR A 185 -42.47 -3.38 13.96
CA THR A 185 -42.79 -2.16 14.75
C THR A 185 -42.39 -2.29 16.24
N ASP A 186 -41.50 -1.38 16.64
CA ASP A 186 -41.33 -0.69 17.95
C ASP A 186 -40.97 -1.37 19.29
N PRO A 187 -40.31 -0.62 20.22
CA PRO A 187 -39.19 -1.14 21.01
C PRO A 187 -39.34 -0.97 22.54
N MET A 188 -38.25 -1.34 23.23
CA MET A 188 -37.86 -0.95 24.60
C MET A 188 -38.34 -1.85 25.75
N LYS A 189 -37.51 -2.86 26.07
CA LYS A 189 -37.53 -3.57 27.36
C LYS A 189 -36.43 -3.03 28.27
N ASN A 190 -36.85 -2.50 29.41
CA ASN A 190 -36.06 -2.39 30.63
C ASN A 190 -35.59 -3.78 31.07
N LEU A 191 -34.29 -3.93 31.37
CA LEU A 191 -33.81 -5.05 32.17
C LEU A 191 -33.04 -4.51 33.39
N LYS A 192 -33.71 -4.55 34.53
CA LYS A 192 -33.08 -4.55 35.86
C LYS A 192 -32.72 -6.00 36.19
N ILE A 193 -31.45 -6.30 36.44
CA ILE A 193 -31.07 -7.29 37.46
C ILE A 193 -29.85 -6.75 38.19
N ASN A 194 -30.01 -6.64 39.50
CA ASN A 194 -29.00 -6.30 40.49
C ASN A 194 -28.67 -7.60 41.25
N ASN A 195 -27.39 -7.85 41.56
CA ASN A 195 -26.96 -8.37 42.86
C ASN A 195 -25.43 -8.32 43.02
N ASN A 196 -25.02 -7.35 43.85
CA ASN A 196 -23.89 -7.26 44.81
C ASN A 196 -23.12 -8.58 45.12
N SER A 197 -21.81 -8.58 45.41
CA SER A 197 -21.21 -7.92 46.58
C SER A 197 -19.68 -7.77 46.51
N LEU A 198 -19.20 -6.68 47.13
CA LEU A 198 -17.84 -6.17 47.33
C LEU A 198 -16.98 -6.94 48.37
N THR A 199 -15.65 -6.73 48.33
CA THR A 199 -14.82 -6.04 49.36
C THR A 199 -13.38 -5.80 48.84
N LYS A 200 -12.93 -4.53 48.68
CA LYS A 200 -11.96 -3.73 49.50
C LYS A 200 -10.56 -4.36 49.66
N LYS A 201 -9.40 -3.67 49.54
CA LYS A 201 -8.98 -2.29 49.91
C LYS A 201 -7.52 -2.04 49.39
N VAL A 202 -6.93 -0.87 49.72
CA VAL A 202 -5.53 -0.36 49.56
C VAL A 202 -5.46 0.66 48.40
N SER A 203 -5.40 2.00 48.54
CA SER A 203 -4.78 3.03 49.42
C SER A 203 -3.68 3.82 48.67
N GLU A 204 -4.01 5.08 48.37
CA GLU A 204 -3.22 6.36 48.41
C GLU A 204 -1.82 6.56 47.76
N SER A 205 -1.62 7.86 47.44
CA SER A 205 -0.44 8.62 46.92
C SER A 205 -0.20 8.53 45.40
N GLY A 206 -0.20 9.59 44.58
CA GLY A 206 0.40 10.94 44.68
C GLY A 206 1.82 10.86 44.07
N ASP A 207 2.36 11.72 43.20
CA ASP A 207 1.99 12.96 42.52
C ASP A 207 2.99 13.16 41.35
N GLN A 208 2.57 13.91 40.33
CA GLN A 208 3.29 14.84 39.42
C GLN A 208 4.72 14.62 38.85
N ALA A 209 4.75 14.63 37.50
CA ALA A 209 5.52 15.45 36.54
C ALA A 209 6.88 16.13 36.86
N SER A 210 7.83 16.02 35.90
CA SER A 210 8.61 17.10 35.21
C SER A 210 9.82 16.46 34.48
N GLU A 211 10.01 16.64 33.18
CA GLU A 211 10.67 17.76 32.45
C GLU A 211 12.14 18.02 32.82
N GLY A 212 13.02 18.03 31.79
CA GLY A 212 14.42 18.43 31.91
C GLY A 212 15.25 18.12 30.66
N ALA A 213 15.62 19.16 29.92
CA ALA A 213 16.37 19.15 28.66
C ALA A 213 17.86 19.53 28.84
N ASP A 214 18.70 18.96 27.95
CA ASP A 214 19.90 19.53 27.24
C ASP A 214 21.13 20.06 28.04
N PRO A 215 22.32 20.37 27.44
CA PRO A 215 22.93 20.09 26.10
C PRO A 215 24.47 19.75 26.12
N VAL A 216 25.12 19.78 24.93
CA VAL A 216 26.58 20.09 24.63
C VAL A 216 27.54 18.87 24.60
N SER A 217 28.51 18.61 23.68
CA SER A 217 29.40 19.39 22.78
C SER A 217 30.16 18.49 21.76
N ASP A 218 30.42 18.99 20.54
CA ASP A 218 31.64 18.75 19.69
C ASP A 218 32.80 19.66 20.17
N PRO A 219 34.14 19.49 19.89
CA PRO A 219 34.80 19.29 18.56
C PRO A 219 36.20 18.54 18.67
N PRO A 220 37.29 18.69 17.82
CA PRO A 220 37.50 19.32 16.50
C PRO A 220 38.25 18.46 15.43
N GLN A 221 38.39 19.07 14.24
CA GLN A 221 39.14 18.62 13.04
C GLN A 221 40.64 18.33 13.25
N LYS A 222 41.21 17.43 12.43
CA LYS A 222 42.65 17.42 12.07
C LYS A 222 42.82 17.52 10.55
N LYS A 223 43.58 18.54 10.15
CA LYS A 223 44.24 18.69 8.84
C LYS A 223 45.16 17.50 8.58
N ASN A 224 45.29 17.09 7.33
CA ASN A 224 46.58 16.63 6.80
C ASN A 224 46.85 17.38 5.48
N SER A 225 47.94 18.13 5.53
CA SER A 225 48.71 18.72 4.45
C SER A 225 49.51 17.66 3.69
N GLU A 226 49.74 17.95 2.40
CA GLU A 226 50.99 17.74 1.63
C GLU A 226 51.70 16.37 1.62
N GLY A 227 52.03 15.89 0.42
CA GLY A 227 53.30 15.20 0.20
C GLY A 227 53.30 14.13 -0.89
N SER A 228 53.76 14.55 -2.08
CA SER A 228 54.22 13.77 -3.26
C SER A 228 53.18 13.06 -4.14
#